data_AF-A0A4P5VJW7-F1
#
_entry.id   AF-A0A4P5VJW7-F1
#
_cell.length_a   1.000
_cell.length_b   1.000
_cell.length_c   1.000
_cell.angle_alpha   90.00
_cell.angle_beta   90.00
_cell.angle_gamma   90.00
#
_symmetry.space_group_name_H-M   'P 1'
#
loop_
_entity.id
_entity.type
_entity.pdbx_description
1 polymer ?
#
loop_
_entity_poly.entity_id
_entity_poly.type
_entity_poly.pdbx_seq_one_letter_code
_entity_poly.pdbx_strand_id
1 'polypeptide(L)'
;MLQFSKYQGLGNDFLLLDGRDLEDGDRSFGLDAEAVRRLCDRRFGVGGDGVILALPPRQGGELRMRIFNADGSEPEMCGNGIRCLARFLADSDGDEPGRIWQVETLAGRIVPELRADGTIRVDMGPPLLEPAAVPTTLPLGPAGLPQGELEVEGHTFTVAAAGMGNPHVVIPVEDVEAVELERFGAALERHPAFPARTNVHFVQVLSPEHLVMRVWERGAGPTLACGTGACATLVACHRLGLCQCRARLDLPGGPLWIEWAGDGASVFMSGPAEAVFDGVVVPGLLGEPAVVGQPPAAKSVASATPLTRAPAEAATEGSSLAPALPAIDCATACGNGCLRPEACSSAEARARVAALLAGRSLDELVALATATAERRSLEGPRPDDAA
;
A
#
# COMPACT_ATOMS: atom_id res chain seq x y z
N MET A 1 -18.11 -3.89 -16.28
CA MET A 1 -17.59 -4.44 -15.01
C MET A 1 -16.11 -4.65 -15.20
N LEU A 2 -15.28 -4.37 -14.20
CA LEU A 2 -13.81 -4.45 -14.30
C LEU A 2 -13.31 -5.57 -13.39
N GLN A 3 -12.78 -6.64 -13.95
CA GLN A 3 -12.19 -7.74 -13.18
C GLN A 3 -10.79 -7.37 -12.74
N PHE A 4 -10.40 -7.77 -11.53
CA PHE A 4 -9.06 -7.55 -11.00
C PHE A 4 -8.64 -8.68 -10.07
N SER A 5 -7.33 -8.80 -9.89
CA SER A 5 -6.74 -9.64 -8.86
C SER A 5 -5.92 -8.79 -7.90
N LYS A 6 -6.12 -8.95 -6.61
CA LYS A 6 -5.41 -8.22 -5.56
C LYS A 6 -4.15 -9.00 -5.18
N TYR A 7 -3.00 -8.36 -5.25
CA TYR A 7 -1.72 -8.92 -4.81
C TYR A 7 -1.03 -8.01 -3.80
N GLN A 8 -0.10 -8.55 -3.03
CA GLN A 8 0.78 -7.78 -2.15
C GLN A 8 2.22 -8.29 -2.23
N GLY A 9 3.17 -7.36 -2.09
CA GLY A 9 4.58 -7.66 -1.91
C GLY A 9 5.09 -6.98 -0.64
N LEU A 10 5.19 -7.75 0.46
CA LEU A 10 5.60 -7.27 1.78
C LEU A 10 4.71 -6.13 2.31
N GLY A 11 3.39 -6.29 2.17
CA GLY A 11 2.38 -5.33 2.61
C GLY A 11 2.08 -4.20 1.63
N ASN A 12 2.93 -3.98 0.62
CA ASN A 12 2.64 -3.05 -0.46
C ASN A 12 1.71 -3.70 -1.49
N ASP A 13 0.46 -3.22 -1.57
CA ASP A 13 -0.66 -3.96 -2.14
C ASP A 13 -1.26 -3.31 -3.39
N PHE A 14 -1.50 -4.11 -4.44
CA PHE A 14 -1.87 -3.64 -5.78
C PHE A 14 -3.10 -4.35 -6.31
N LEU A 15 -3.90 -3.62 -7.10
CA LEU A 15 -4.91 -4.22 -7.97
C LEU A 15 -4.27 -4.50 -9.33
N LEU A 16 -4.26 -5.75 -9.76
CA LEU A 16 -3.72 -6.16 -11.05
C LEU A 16 -4.86 -6.36 -12.04
N LEU A 17 -4.68 -5.80 -13.22
CA LEU A 17 -5.63 -5.87 -14.33
C LEU A 17 -4.93 -6.49 -15.53
N ASP A 18 -5.51 -7.59 -16.04
CA ASP A 18 -5.02 -8.24 -17.25
C ASP A 18 -5.63 -7.62 -18.49
N GLY A 19 -4.79 -6.93 -19.25
CA GLY A 19 -5.13 -6.33 -20.52
C GLY A 19 -4.24 -6.81 -21.65
N ARG A 20 -3.60 -7.98 -21.51
CA ARG A 20 -2.67 -8.53 -22.50
C ARG A 20 -3.34 -8.80 -23.86
N ASP A 21 -4.64 -9.08 -23.86
CA ASP A 21 -5.44 -9.35 -25.06
C ASP A 21 -6.13 -8.10 -25.66
N LEU A 22 -5.90 -6.91 -25.10
CA LEU A 22 -6.58 -5.68 -25.51
C LEU A 22 -5.86 -5.01 -26.69
N GLU A 23 -6.60 -4.70 -27.77
CA GLU A 23 -6.06 -4.04 -28.97
C GLU A 23 -5.52 -2.62 -28.70
N ASP A 24 -6.15 -1.88 -27.79
CA ASP A 24 -5.69 -0.56 -27.31
C ASP A 24 -5.55 -0.55 -25.79
N GLY A 25 -4.57 -1.29 -25.27
CA GLY A 25 -4.35 -1.46 -23.83
C GLY A 25 -4.21 -0.17 -23.02
N ASP A 26 -3.91 0.98 -23.65
CA ASP A 26 -3.80 2.27 -22.95
C ASP A 26 -5.16 2.91 -22.64
N ARG A 27 -6.17 2.64 -23.47
CA ARG A 27 -7.54 3.17 -23.32
C ARG A 27 -8.54 2.13 -22.84
N SER A 28 -8.21 0.85 -22.96
CA SER A 28 -9.19 -0.24 -22.84
C SER A 28 -9.76 -0.44 -21.44
N PHE A 29 -9.11 0.07 -20.39
CA PHE A 29 -9.68 0.05 -19.03
C PHE A 29 -10.44 1.32 -18.63
N GLY A 30 -10.41 2.37 -19.45
CA GLY A 30 -11.04 3.66 -19.11
C GLY A 30 -10.53 4.28 -17.81
N LEU A 31 -9.33 3.88 -17.36
CA LEU A 31 -8.74 4.37 -16.12
C LEU A 31 -8.08 5.72 -16.35
N ASP A 32 -8.61 6.74 -15.70
CA ASP A 32 -7.92 8.00 -15.47
C ASP A 32 -7.47 8.12 -14.00
N ALA A 33 -6.79 9.21 -13.68
CA ALA A 33 -6.29 9.46 -12.32
C ALA A 33 -7.41 9.51 -11.27
N GLU A 34 -8.62 9.92 -11.65
CA GLU A 34 -9.75 9.98 -10.71
C GLU A 34 -10.32 8.58 -10.45
N ALA A 35 -10.49 7.77 -11.49
CA ALA A 35 -10.89 6.37 -11.38
C ALA A 35 -9.89 5.56 -10.52
N VAL A 36 -8.58 5.77 -10.73
CA VAL A 36 -7.54 5.13 -9.91
C VAL A 36 -7.68 5.54 -8.44
N ARG A 37 -7.85 6.84 -8.14
CA ARG A 37 -8.06 7.29 -6.75
C ARG A 37 -9.28 6.63 -6.11
N ARG A 38 -10.39 6.52 -6.84
CA ARG A 38 -11.61 5.86 -6.34
C ARG A 38 -11.40 4.38 -6.09
N LEU A 39 -10.69 3.68 -6.98
CA LEU A 39 -10.35 2.26 -6.80
C LEU A 39 -9.45 2.03 -5.59
N CYS A 40 -8.42 2.85 -5.45
CA CYS A 40 -7.40 2.74 -4.41
C CYS A 40 -7.84 3.29 -3.05
N ASP A 41 -8.95 4.04 -2.97
CA ASP A 41 -9.52 4.47 -1.70
C ASP A 41 -9.87 3.26 -0.83
N ARG A 42 -9.26 3.17 0.35
CA ARG A 42 -9.39 2.01 1.25
C ARG A 42 -10.74 1.90 1.96
N ARG A 43 -11.59 2.93 1.90
CA ARG A 43 -12.91 2.97 2.56
C ARG A 43 -14.06 2.88 1.58
N PHE A 44 -13.95 3.58 0.45
CA PHE A 44 -15.00 3.71 -0.56
C PHE A 44 -14.69 2.93 -1.83
N GLY A 45 -13.45 2.49 -2.01
CA GLY A 45 -12.99 1.67 -3.11
C GLY A 45 -12.70 0.23 -2.71
N VAL A 46 -11.84 -0.40 -3.50
CA VAL A 46 -11.26 -1.72 -3.18
C VAL A 46 -10.14 -1.54 -2.15
N GLY A 47 -9.40 -0.43 -2.23
CA GLY A 47 -8.24 -0.16 -1.41
C GLY A 47 -6.96 -0.75 -2.01
N GLY A 48 -5.91 0.05 -2.12
CA GLY A 48 -4.57 -0.39 -2.55
C GLY A 48 -3.60 0.77 -2.67
N ASP A 49 -2.31 0.48 -2.66
CA ASP A 49 -1.26 1.46 -2.91
C ASP A 49 -1.14 1.83 -4.40
N GLY A 50 -1.70 1.01 -5.29
CA GLY A 50 -1.79 1.31 -6.71
C GLY A 50 -2.55 0.29 -7.54
N VAL A 51 -2.66 0.60 -8.83
CA VAL A 51 -3.21 -0.27 -9.87
C VAL A 51 -2.10 -0.60 -10.86
N ILE A 52 -1.95 -1.87 -11.20
CA ILE A 52 -0.95 -2.37 -12.15
C ILE A 52 -1.69 -2.98 -13.34
N LEU A 53 -1.27 -2.60 -14.55
CA LEU A 53 -1.80 -3.12 -15.80
C LEU A 53 -0.76 -4.04 -16.44
N ALA A 54 -1.15 -5.27 -16.77
CA ALA A 54 -0.44 -6.15 -17.68
C ALA A 54 -0.96 -5.86 -19.11
N LEU A 55 -0.12 -5.33 -19.99
CA LEU A 55 -0.52 -4.86 -21.32
C LEU A 55 0.32 -5.50 -22.42
N PRO A 56 -0.15 -5.50 -23.68
CA PRO A 56 0.68 -5.90 -24.80
C PRO A 56 1.93 -4.99 -24.92
N PRO A 57 3.07 -5.56 -25.36
CA PRO A 57 4.32 -4.84 -25.54
C PRO A 57 4.23 -3.82 -26.69
N ARG A 58 5.03 -2.76 -26.63
CA ARG A 58 5.11 -1.71 -27.66
C ARG A 58 6.40 -1.69 -28.45
N GLN A 59 7.53 -1.98 -27.80
CA GLN A 59 8.87 -1.88 -28.38
C GLN A 59 9.58 -3.24 -28.46
N GLY A 60 8.80 -4.33 -28.38
CA GLY A 60 9.26 -5.71 -28.39
C GLY A 60 9.53 -6.24 -26.99
N GLY A 61 9.28 -7.52 -26.73
CA GLY A 61 9.26 -8.09 -25.39
C GLY A 61 8.04 -9.00 -25.25
N GLU A 62 7.77 -9.47 -24.03
CA GLU A 62 6.63 -10.35 -23.78
C GLU A 62 5.39 -9.55 -23.37
N LEU A 63 5.56 -8.55 -22.50
CA LEU A 63 4.48 -7.68 -22.07
C LEU A 63 5.02 -6.32 -21.62
N ARG A 64 4.08 -5.42 -21.33
CA ARG A 64 4.33 -4.08 -20.80
C ARG A 64 3.59 -3.90 -19.48
N MET A 65 4.27 -3.32 -18.50
CA MET A 65 3.68 -2.90 -17.23
C MET A 65 3.40 -1.40 -17.25
N ARG A 66 2.19 -1.02 -16.86
CA ARG A 66 1.90 0.33 -16.37
C ARG A 66 1.49 0.24 -14.90
N ILE A 67 1.83 1.25 -14.13
CA ILE A 67 1.45 1.34 -12.73
C ILE A 67 0.92 2.74 -12.46
N PHE A 68 -0.12 2.82 -11.65
CA PHE A 68 -0.62 4.06 -11.10
C PHE A 68 -0.60 3.98 -9.59
N ASN A 69 -0.04 4.99 -8.94
CA ASN A 69 -0.13 5.16 -7.49
C ASN A 69 -1.57 5.46 -7.08
N ALA A 70 -1.88 5.28 -5.80
CA ALA A 70 -3.19 5.59 -5.23
C ALA A 70 -3.67 7.04 -5.47
N ASP A 71 -2.76 7.98 -5.69
CA ASP A 71 -3.07 9.39 -6.02
C ASP A 71 -3.36 9.63 -7.51
N GLY A 72 -3.25 8.59 -8.35
CA GLY A 72 -3.46 8.61 -9.79
C GLY A 72 -2.23 9.03 -10.60
N SER A 73 -1.08 9.28 -9.98
CA SER A 73 0.19 9.50 -10.68
C SER A 73 0.75 8.18 -11.25
N GLU A 74 1.44 8.24 -12.39
CA GLU A 74 2.08 7.08 -13.03
C GLU A 74 3.60 7.13 -12.76
N PRO A 75 4.13 6.34 -11.79
CA PRO A 75 5.56 6.26 -11.56
C PRO A 75 6.25 5.41 -12.64
N GLU A 76 7.57 5.56 -12.74
CA GLU A 76 8.32 4.86 -13.80
C GLU A 76 8.44 3.35 -13.55
N MET A 77 8.56 2.95 -12.28
CA MET A 77 8.73 1.55 -11.85
C MET A 77 8.35 1.39 -10.36
N CYS A 78 7.95 0.18 -9.96
CA CYS A 78 7.80 -0.23 -8.57
C CYS A 78 8.35 -1.64 -8.36
N GLY A 79 9.36 -1.78 -7.50
CA GLY A 79 10.04 -3.07 -7.26
C GLY A 79 9.15 -4.13 -6.62
N ASN A 80 8.18 -3.74 -5.78
CA ASN A 80 7.18 -4.68 -5.25
C ASN A 80 6.10 -4.99 -6.30
N GLY A 81 5.68 -3.97 -7.05
CA GLY A 81 4.69 -4.10 -8.11
C GLY A 81 5.12 -5.07 -9.21
N ILE A 82 6.37 -5.01 -9.67
CA ILE A 82 6.87 -5.93 -10.70
C ILE A 82 6.94 -7.39 -10.21
N ARG A 83 7.22 -7.62 -8.92
CA ARG A 83 7.11 -8.97 -8.34
C ARG A 83 5.67 -9.45 -8.29
N CYS A 84 4.74 -8.57 -7.90
CA CYS A 84 3.31 -8.88 -7.93
C CYS A 84 2.83 -9.22 -9.34
N LEU A 85 3.26 -8.44 -10.35
CA LEU A 85 2.94 -8.72 -11.74
C LEU A 85 3.48 -10.06 -12.22
N ALA A 86 4.77 -10.34 -11.99
CA ALA A 86 5.36 -11.61 -12.37
C ALA A 86 4.66 -12.80 -11.70
N ARG A 87 4.31 -12.65 -10.42
CA ARG A 87 3.56 -13.68 -9.71
C ARG A 87 2.15 -13.88 -10.27
N PHE A 88 1.45 -12.78 -10.55
CA PHE A 88 0.13 -12.83 -11.18
C PHE A 88 0.14 -13.54 -12.53
N LEU A 89 1.14 -13.27 -13.37
CA LEU A 89 1.30 -13.95 -14.66
C LEU A 89 1.54 -15.45 -14.45
N ALA A 90 2.40 -15.80 -13.49
CA ALA A 90 2.65 -17.20 -13.19
C ALA A 90 1.39 -17.93 -12.70
N ASP A 91 0.62 -17.30 -11.82
CA ASP A 91 -0.62 -17.85 -11.28
C ASP A 91 -1.72 -17.93 -12.37
N SER A 92 -1.79 -16.96 -13.29
CA SER A 92 -2.79 -16.93 -14.38
C SER A 92 -2.48 -17.90 -15.52
N ASP A 93 -1.20 -18.05 -15.86
CA ASP A 93 -0.76 -18.82 -17.03
C ASP A 93 -0.33 -20.25 -16.66
N GLY A 94 -0.16 -20.53 -15.36
CA GLY A 94 0.31 -21.82 -14.85
C GLY A 94 1.81 -22.03 -15.05
N ASP A 95 2.62 -20.97 -15.00
CA ASP A 95 4.07 -21.05 -15.21
C ASP A 95 4.79 -21.77 -14.05
N GLU A 96 5.83 -22.54 -14.39
CA GLU A 96 6.69 -23.26 -13.44
C GLU A 96 7.95 -22.46 -13.06
N PRO A 97 8.62 -22.79 -11.93
CA PRO A 97 9.91 -22.19 -11.59
C PRO A 97 10.95 -22.24 -12.70
N GLY A 98 11.73 -21.17 -12.82
CA GLY A 98 12.66 -20.92 -13.92
C GLY A 98 12.07 -20.06 -15.04
N ARG A 99 10.75 -19.76 -14.98
CA ARG A 99 10.15 -18.78 -15.89
C ARG A 99 10.78 -17.40 -15.71
N ILE A 100 11.18 -16.82 -16.82
CA ILE A 100 11.72 -15.45 -16.92
C ILE A 100 10.81 -14.66 -17.84
N TRP A 101 10.43 -13.45 -17.45
CA TRP A 101 9.67 -12.53 -18.29
C TRP A 101 10.54 -11.36 -18.74
N GLN A 102 10.19 -10.77 -19.87
CA GLN A 102 10.76 -9.50 -20.32
C GLN A 102 9.67 -8.44 -20.36
N VAL A 103 9.66 -7.59 -19.32
CA VAL A 103 8.59 -6.62 -19.07
C VAL A 103 9.07 -5.22 -19.44
N GLU A 104 8.38 -4.57 -20.37
CA GLU A 104 8.58 -3.16 -20.67
C GLU A 104 8.00 -2.28 -19.55
N THR A 105 8.80 -1.35 -19.04
CA THR A 105 8.36 -0.32 -18.08
C THR A 105 8.82 1.05 -18.56
N LEU A 106 8.36 2.13 -17.91
CA LEU A 106 8.88 3.48 -18.20
C LEU A 106 10.35 3.64 -17.79
N ALA A 107 10.85 2.84 -16.85
CA ALA A 107 12.26 2.76 -16.48
C ALA A 107 13.10 1.86 -17.43
N GLY A 108 12.50 1.34 -18.51
CA GLY A 108 13.13 0.39 -19.43
C GLY A 108 12.69 -1.06 -19.20
N ARG A 109 13.45 -2.00 -19.74
CA ARG A 109 13.13 -3.44 -19.65
C ARG A 109 13.53 -4.00 -18.29
N ILE A 110 12.60 -4.62 -17.59
CA ILE A 110 12.82 -5.34 -16.33
C ILE A 110 12.61 -6.85 -16.56
N VAL A 111 13.46 -7.66 -15.94
CA VAL A 111 13.50 -9.11 -16.15
C VAL A 111 13.27 -9.83 -14.81
N PRO A 112 11.99 -10.07 -14.43
CA PRO A 112 11.68 -10.89 -13.28
C PRO A 112 11.82 -12.39 -13.61
N GLU A 113 12.20 -13.18 -12.62
CA GLU A 113 12.39 -14.63 -12.68
C GLU A 113 11.64 -15.28 -11.52
N LEU A 114 10.79 -16.27 -11.80
CA LEU A 114 10.17 -17.11 -10.79
C LEU A 114 11.15 -18.17 -10.31
N ARG A 115 11.44 -18.18 -9.01
CA ARG A 115 12.42 -19.08 -8.39
C ARG A 115 11.75 -20.35 -7.87
N ALA A 116 12.56 -21.38 -7.63
CA ALA A 116 12.11 -22.68 -7.14
C ALA A 116 11.43 -22.62 -5.76
N ASP A 117 11.76 -21.62 -4.95
CA ASP A 117 11.14 -21.35 -3.65
C ASP A 117 9.87 -20.48 -3.75
N GLY A 118 9.41 -20.16 -4.96
CA GLY A 118 8.24 -19.34 -5.22
C GLY A 118 8.47 -17.83 -5.11
N THR A 119 9.69 -17.39 -4.78
CA THR A 119 10.04 -15.96 -4.79
C THR A 119 10.24 -15.44 -6.20
N ILE A 120 10.07 -14.13 -6.38
CA ILE A 120 10.40 -13.46 -7.64
C ILE A 120 11.74 -12.75 -7.48
N ARG A 121 12.70 -13.13 -8.30
CA ARG A 121 14.00 -12.47 -8.43
C ARG A 121 13.92 -11.42 -9.52
N VAL A 122 14.41 -10.21 -9.24
CA VAL A 122 14.36 -9.06 -10.13
C VAL A 122 15.76 -8.49 -10.28
N ASP A 123 16.17 -8.23 -11.52
CA ASP A 123 17.34 -7.40 -11.81
C ASP A 123 16.98 -5.92 -11.59
N MET A 124 17.60 -5.30 -10.59
CA MET A 124 17.36 -3.91 -10.19
C MET A 124 18.35 -2.94 -10.85
N GLY A 125 19.21 -3.44 -11.74
CA GLY A 125 20.28 -2.67 -12.36
C GLY A 125 21.46 -2.38 -11.43
N PRO A 126 22.51 -1.74 -11.94
CA PRO A 126 23.68 -1.38 -11.15
C PRO A 126 23.37 -0.20 -10.20
N PRO A 127 24.00 -0.16 -9.02
CA PRO A 127 23.82 0.96 -8.10
C PRO A 127 24.60 2.20 -8.58
N LEU A 128 24.08 3.38 -8.22
CA LEU A 128 24.74 4.67 -8.43
C LEU A 128 25.53 5.03 -7.16
N LEU A 129 26.85 5.15 -7.29
CA LEU A 129 27.76 5.38 -6.15
C LEU A 129 28.55 6.70 -6.26
N GLU A 130 28.25 7.52 -7.26
CA GLU A 130 28.84 8.86 -7.40
C GLU A 130 27.94 9.93 -6.76
N PRO A 131 28.47 10.91 -6.01
CA PRO A 131 27.67 11.92 -5.33
C PRO A 131 26.68 12.66 -6.26
N ALA A 132 27.11 12.97 -7.48
CA ALA A 132 26.28 13.63 -8.48
C ALA A 132 25.14 12.74 -9.02
N ALA A 133 25.34 11.41 -9.05
CA ALA A 133 24.33 10.46 -9.49
C ALA A 133 23.32 10.11 -8.38
N VAL A 134 23.71 10.24 -7.10
CA VAL A 134 22.85 10.10 -5.91
C VAL A 134 22.18 11.43 -5.49
N PRO A 135 22.23 12.47 -6.34
CA PRO A 135 22.26 13.89 -5.96
C PRO A 135 22.46 14.18 -4.45
N THR A 136 23.69 14.08 -3.96
CA THR A 136 24.08 14.45 -2.58
C THR A 136 25.31 15.35 -2.54
N THR A 137 25.42 16.16 -1.49
CA THR A 137 26.63 16.95 -1.18
C THR A 137 27.64 16.18 -0.33
N LEU A 138 27.34 14.94 0.08
CA LEU A 138 28.30 14.10 0.79
C LEU A 138 29.51 13.82 -0.10
N PRO A 139 30.75 13.92 0.43
CA PRO A 139 31.94 13.60 -0.34
C PRO A 139 32.02 12.10 -0.61
N LEU A 140 32.66 11.73 -1.73
CA LEU A 140 33.04 10.34 -1.98
C LEU A 140 34.06 9.90 -0.94
N GLY A 141 33.72 8.89 -0.13
CA GLY A 141 34.59 8.38 0.92
C GLY A 141 35.41 7.15 0.51
N PRO A 142 36.27 6.65 1.42
CA PRO A 142 37.15 5.51 1.17
C PRO A 142 36.45 4.20 0.79
N ALA A 143 35.16 4.04 1.12
CA ALA A 143 34.38 2.86 0.74
C ALA A 143 33.92 2.89 -0.74
N GLY A 144 34.22 3.96 -1.49
CA GLY A 144 33.82 4.10 -2.88
C GLY A 144 32.35 4.49 -3.08
N LEU A 145 31.78 5.21 -2.11
CA LEU A 145 30.43 5.80 -2.18
C LEU A 145 30.37 7.11 -1.36
N PRO A 146 29.34 7.94 -1.51
CA PRO A 146 29.20 9.17 -0.73
C PRO A 146 28.91 8.83 0.73
N GLN A 147 29.73 9.33 1.65
CA GLN A 147 29.60 9.03 3.07
C GLN A 147 30.12 10.17 3.94
N GLY A 148 29.72 10.19 5.20
CA GLY A 148 30.16 11.19 6.17
C GLY A 148 29.32 11.19 7.43
N GLU A 149 29.38 12.29 8.16
CA GLU A 149 28.55 12.54 9.32
C GLU A 149 27.53 13.64 9.01
N LEU A 150 26.30 13.46 9.45
CA LEU A 150 25.24 14.46 9.37
C LEU A 150 24.77 14.80 10.79
N GLU A 151 24.73 16.08 11.11
CA GLU A 151 24.13 16.56 12.35
C GLU A 151 22.63 16.86 12.14
N VAL A 152 21.79 16.23 12.94
CA VAL A 152 20.35 16.40 12.92
C VAL A 152 19.87 16.57 14.36
N GLU A 153 19.35 17.76 14.67
CA GLU A 153 18.75 18.06 15.98
C GLU A 153 19.67 17.69 17.17
N GLY A 154 20.98 18.00 17.04
CA GLY A 154 21.98 17.72 18.07
C GLY A 154 22.46 16.26 18.14
N HIS A 155 22.04 15.41 17.20
CA HIS A 155 22.53 14.03 17.05
C HIS A 155 23.41 13.93 15.81
N THR A 156 24.55 13.27 15.93
CA THR A 156 25.44 13.00 14.80
C THR A 156 25.21 11.60 14.28
N PHE A 157 24.86 11.47 13.00
CA PHE A 157 24.66 10.19 12.33
C PHE A 157 25.79 9.93 11.34
N THR A 158 26.43 8.78 11.44
CA THR A 158 27.30 8.26 10.38
C THR A 158 26.44 7.71 9.26
N VAL A 159 26.63 8.22 8.05
CA VAL A 159 25.77 7.91 6.91
C VAL A 159 26.56 7.49 5.68
N ALA A 160 25.91 6.67 4.86
CA ALA A 160 26.34 6.26 3.54
C ALA A 160 25.18 6.45 2.56
N ALA A 161 25.44 6.95 1.36
CA ALA A 161 24.42 7.14 0.35
C ALA A 161 24.65 6.24 -0.87
N ALA A 162 23.57 5.82 -1.50
CA ALA A 162 23.60 5.07 -2.76
C ALA A 162 22.31 5.37 -3.54
N GLY A 163 22.34 5.17 -4.86
CA GLY A 163 21.19 5.35 -5.72
C GLY A 163 20.80 4.07 -6.43
N MET A 164 19.50 3.86 -6.62
CA MET A 164 18.93 2.77 -7.44
C MET A 164 17.98 3.34 -8.50
N GLY A 165 18.34 4.51 -9.06
CA GLY A 165 17.46 5.39 -9.84
C GLY A 165 16.83 6.51 -9.00
N ASN A 166 16.66 6.29 -7.70
CA ASN A 166 16.29 7.31 -6.70
C ASN A 166 17.31 7.35 -5.54
N PRO A 167 17.43 8.48 -4.82
CA PRO A 167 18.42 8.65 -3.76
C PRO A 167 18.04 7.92 -2.47
N HIS A 168 19.02 7.27 -1.85
CA HIS A 168 18.89 6.61 -0.55
C HIS A 168 20.07 6.97 0.36
N VAL A 169 19.77 7.21 1.64
CA VAL A 169 20.75 7.32 2.71
C VAL A 169 20.54 6.18 3.70
N VAL A 170 21.64 5.56 4.09
CA VAL A 170 21.72 4.38 4.96
C VAL A 170 22.49 4.78 6.21
N ILE A 171 21.88 4.54 7.37
CA ILE A 171 22.42 4.85 8.69
C ILE A 171 22.52 3.54 9.48
N PRO A 172 23.73 2.95 9.58
CA PRO A 172 23.95 1.84 10.49
C PRO A 172 23.72 2.26 11.95
N VAL A 173 22.93 1.47 12.68
CA VAL A 173 22.59 1.69 14.09
C VAL A 173 22.71 0.38 14.88
N GLU A 174 22.84 0.48 16.20
CA GLU A 174 22.90 -0.69 17.08
C GLU A 174 21.53 -1.38 17.22
N ASP A 175 20.44 -0.61 17.23
CA ASP A 175 19.07 -1.09 17.38
C ASP A 175 18.12 -0.18 16.59
N VAL A 176 17.41 -0.76 15.60
CA VAL A 176 16.44 -0.02 14.78
C VAL A 176 15.13 0.29 15.50
N GLU A 177 14.77 -0.46 16.54
CA GLU A 177 13.55 -0.23 17.32
C GLU A 177 13.70 0.95 18.28
N ALA A 178 14.93 1.23 18.70
CA ALA A 178 15.25 2.39 19.53
C ALA A 178 15.24 3.72 18.76
N VAL A 179 15.19 3.69 17.43
CA VAL A 179 15.21 4.90 16.59
C VAL A 179 13.83 5.55 16.55
N GLU A 180 13.79 6.86 16.85
CA GLU A 180 12.63 7.73 16.59
C GLU A 180 12.45 7.97 15.08
N LEU A 181 11.96 6.95 14.36
CA LEU A 181 11.89 6.91 12.89
C LEU A 181 11.19 8.14 12.31
N GLU A 182 10.04 8.52 12.86
CA GLU A 182 9.24 9.62 12.33
C GLU A 182 9.95 10.97 12.48
N ARG A 183 10.69 11.14 13.59
CA ARG A 183 11.44 12.34 13.88
C ARG A 183 12.66 12.44 12.97
N PHE A 184 13.55 11.46 13.06
CA PHE A 184 14.83 11.51 12.35
C PHE A 184 14.68 11.22 10.85
N GLY A 185 13.76 10.34 10.45
CA GLY A 185 13.44 10.08 9.05
C GLY A 185 12.96 11.34 8.33
N ALA A 186 12.00 12.07 8.92
CA ALA A 186 11.47 13.30 8.34
C ALA A 186 12.53 14.42 8.24
N ALA A 187 13.44 14.49 9.21
CA ALA A 187 14.51 15.48 9.22
C ALA A 187 15.60 15.14 8.18
N LEU A 188 16.03 13.87 8.11
CA LEU A 188 17.04 13.39 7.17
C LEU A 188 16.54 13.42 5.71
N GLU A 189 15.26 13.13 5.47
CA GLU A 189 14.64 13.23 4.13
C GLU A 189 14.90 14.61 3.50
N ARG A 190 14.82 15.68 4.33
CA ARG A 190 14.92 17.08 3.91
C ARG A 190 16.26 17.71 4.24
N HIS A 191 17.23 16.91 4.68
CA HIS A 191 18.52 17.42 5.09
C HIS A 191 19.21 18.14 3.92
N PRO A 192 19.86 19.31 4.13
CA PRO A 192 20.50 20.09 3.06
C PRO A 192 21.52 19.31 2.21
N ALA A 193 22.07 18.22 2.75
CA ALA A 193 22.97 17.33 2.02
C ALA A 193 22.29 16.55 0.87
N PHE A 194 20.96 16.56 0.79
CA PHE A 194 20.19 15.88 -0.25
C PHE A 194 19.26 16.87 -0.96
N PRO A 195 19.74 17.61 -1.99
CA PRO A 195 18.95 18.61 -2.70
C PRO A 195 17.66 18.05 -3.33
N ALA A 196 17.67 16.79 -3.75
CA ALA A 196 16.51 16.09 -4.32
C ALA A 196 15.66 15.36 -3.26
N ARG A 197 15.88 15.68 -1.97
CA ARG A 197 15.49 14.86 -0.81
C ARG A 197 16.03 13.43 -0.92
N THR A 198 15.80 12.59 0.08
CA THR A 198 16.27 11.20 0.05
C THR A 198 15.34 10.25 0.81
N ASN A 199 15.37 8.98 0.45
CA ASN A 199 14.80 7.93 1.29
C ASN A 199 15.80 7.59 2.40
N VAL A 200 15.33 7.42 3.62
CA VAL A 200 16.17 7.24 4.81
C VAL A 200 15.98 5.83 5.35
N HIS A 201 17.09 5.12 5.55
CA HIS A 201 17.10 3.73 6.02
C HIS A 201 17.97 3.62 7.26
N PHE A 202 17.37 3.25 8.37
CA PHE A 202 18.10 2.83 9.56
C PHE A 202 18.29 1.33 9.49
N VAL A 203 19.53 0.86 9.66
CA VAL A 203 19.87 -0.56 9.51
C VAL A 203 20.66 -1.07 10.70
N GLN A 204 20.20 -2.18 11.26
CA GLN A 204 20.89 -2.96 12.26
C GLN A 204 21.48 -4.20 11.60
N VAL A 205 22.77 -4.43 11.80
CA VAL A 205 23.47 -5.60 11.26
C VAL A 205 23.48 -6.68 12.34
N LEU A 206 22.66 -7.72 12.17
CA LEU A 206 22.60 -8.85 13.11
C LEU A 206 23.71 -9.86 12.82
N SER A 207 24.02 -10.07 11.54
CA SER A 207 25.16 -10.85 11.08
C SER A 207 25.59 -10.38 9.69
N PRO A 208 26.75 -10.81 9.17
CA PRO A 208 27.18 -10.46 7.81
C PRO A 208 26.21 -10.87 6.69
N GLU A 209 25.26 -11.78 6.96
CA GLU A 209 24.27 -12.26 5.98
C GLU A 209 22.83 -11.89 6.38
N HIS A 210 22.62 -11.16 7.48
CA HIS A 210 21.30 -10.81 7.99
C HIS A 210 21.26 -9.40 8.60
N LEU A 211 20.48 -8.54 7.97
CA LEU A 211 20.26 -7.16 8.37
C LEU A 211 18.77 -6.94 8.67
N VAL A 212 18.47 -6.00 9.55
CA VAL A 212 17.11 -5.52 9.82
C VAL A 212 17.09 -4.03 9.49
N MET A 213 16.07 -3.57 8.78
CA MET A 213 15.96 -2.16 8.42
C MET A 213 14.58 -1.58 8.68
N ARG A 214 14.55 -0.29 9.01
CA ARG A 214 13.34 0.54 9.01
C ARG A 214 13.52 1.69 8.04
N VAL A 215 12.45 2.01 7.32
CA VAL A 215 12.49 2.95 6.20
C VAL A 215 11.56 4.13 6.44
N TRP A 216 12.06 5.31 6.07
CA TRP A 216 11.27 6.50 5.82
C TRP A 216 11.43 6.86 4.33
N GLU A 217 10.37 6.70 3.57
CA GLU A 217 10.37 6.99 2.13
C GLU A 217 10.08 8.46 1.85
N ARG A 218 10.82 8.99 0.86
CA ARG A 218 10.71 10.37 0.39
C ARG A 218 9.28 10.65 -0.04
N GLY A 219 8.63 11.59 0.63
CA GLY A 219 7.25 12.00 0.36
C GLY A 219 6.16 11.02 0.82
N ALA A 220 6.50 9.85 1.36
CA ALA A 220 5.54 8.84 1.83
C ALA A 220 5.60 8.59 3.35
N GLY A 221 6.74 8.88 4.00
CA GLY A 221 6.92 8.62 5.42
C GLY A 221 7.26 7.15 5.71
N PRO A 222 6.91 6.59 6.88
CA PRO A 222 7.25 5.22 7.22
C PRO A 222 6.47 4.22 6.36
N THR A 223 7.17 3.32 5.68
CA THR A 223 6.56 2.28 4.84
C THR A 223 6.92 0.88 5.34
N LEU A 224 6.13 -0.12 4.93
CA LEU A 224 6.37 -1.52 5.31
C LEU A 224 7.54 -2.14 4.55
N ALA A 225 7.76 -1.73 3.30
CA ALA A 225 8.84 -2.26 2.49
C ALA A 225 9.23 -1.29 1.36
N CYS A 226 10.54 -1.15 1.12
CA CYS A 226 11.11 -0.38 0.03
C CYS A 226 12.15 -1.22 -0.71
N GLY A 227 11.82 -1.73 -1.90
CA GLY A 227 12.70 -2.64 -2.65
C GLY A 227 14.03 -2.00 -3.09
N THR A 228 13.98 -0.78 -3.64
CA THR A 228 15.18 -0.01 -4.00
C THR A 228 15.98 0.39 -2.75
N GLY A 229 15.29 0.67 -1.65
CA GLY A 229 15.92 0.94 -0.35
C GLY A 229 16.68 -0.25 0.22
N ALA A 230 16.12 -1.46 0.15
CA ALA A 230 16.80 -2.69 0.52
C ALA A 230 18.05 -2.93 -0.35
N CYS A 231 17.95 -2.70 -1.66
CA CYS A 231 19.08 -2.78 -2.58
C CYS A 231 20.21 -1.82 -2.19
N ALA A 232 19.87 -0.53 -2.00
CA ALA A 232 20.83 0.49 -1.58
C ALA A 232 21.45 0.18 -0.20
N THR A 233 20.66 -0.36 0.72
CA THR A 233 21.12 -0.76 2.07
C THR A 233 22.16 -1.87 2.02
N LEU A 234 21.91 -2.94 1.25
CA LEU A 234 22.92 -4.00 1.05
C LEU A 234 24.20 -3.41 0.44
N VAL A 235 24.07 -2.63 -0.62
CA VAL A 235 25.23 -2.05 -1.34
C VAL A 235 26.08 -1.19 -0.40
N ALA A 236 25.44 -0.28 0.36
CA ALA A 236 26.12 0.57 1.33
C ALA A 236 26.80 -0.25 2.44
N CYS A 237 26.08 -1.19 3.06
CA CYS A 237 26.62 -2.01 4.15
C CYS A 237 27.78 -2.91 3.66
N HIS A 238 27.67 -3.47 2.45
CA HIS A 238 28.73 -4.28 1.87
C HIS A 238 29.99 -3.45 1.62
N ARG A 239 29.85 -2.25 1.03
CA ARG A 239 30.98 -1.33 0.81
C ARG A 239 31.63 -0.85 2.09
N LEU A 240 30.84 -0.64 3.15
CA LEU A 240 31.34 -0.30 4.48
C LEU A 240 31.99 -1.49 5.21
N GLY A 241 32.00 -2.69 4.62
CA GLY A 241 32.56 -3.90 5.22
C GLY A 241 31.69 -4.48 6.36
N LEU A 242 30.42 -4.11 6.43
CA LEU A 242 29.49 -4.52 7.48
C LEU A 242 28.75 -5.83 7.15
N CYS A 243 28.55 -6.13 5.86
CA CYS A 243 27.87 -7.34 5.40
C CYS A 243 28.53 -7.97 4.17
N GLN A 244 28.14 -9.19 3.84
CA GLN A 244 28.53 -9.89 2.62
C GLN A 244 27.82 -9.30 1.38
N CYS A 245 28.26 -9.77 0.21
CA CYS A 245 27.67 -9.43 -1.09
C CYS A 245 26.26 -10.01 -1.30
N ARG A 246 25.82 -10.90 -0.41
CA ARG A 246 24.48 -11.47 -0.36
C ARG A 246 24.00 -11.44 1.09
N ALA A 247 22.80 -10.91 1.31
CA ALA A 247 22.20 -10.94 2.63
C ALA A 247 20.67 -10.93 2.57
N ARG A 248 20.07 -11.43 3.65
CA ARG A 248 18.65 -11.24 3.96
C ARG A 248 18.49 -9.89 4.67
N LEU A 249 17.57 -9.07 4.17
CA LEU A 249 17.13 -7.83 4.80
C LEU A 249 15.70 -8.01 5.29
N ASP A 250 15.49 -7.92 6.60
CA ASP A 250 14.16 -7.89 7.20
C ASP A 250 13.65 -6.45 7.24
N LEU A 251 12.56 -6.20 6.51
CA LEU A 251 11.78 -4.95 6.57
C LEU A 251 10.54 -5.18 7.44
N PRO A 252 9.82 -4.13 7.88
CA PRO A 252 8.60 -4.29 8.67
C PRO A 252 7.54 -5.19 8.01
N GLY A 253 7.46 -5.16 6.67
CA GLY A 253 6.56 -5.99 5.87
C GLY A 253 7.06 -7.41 5.59
N GLY A 254 8.30 -7.74 5.95
CA GLY A 254 8.93 -9.05 5.79
C GLY A 254 10.26 -9.03 5.03
N PRO A 255 10.81 -10.21 4.71
CA PRO A 255 12.17 -10.35 4.21
C PRO A 255 12.32 -10.10 2.71
N LEU A 256 13.46 -9.52 2.33
CA LEU A 256 14.02 -9.54 0.97
C LEU A 256 15.42 -10.16 1.01
N TRP A 257 15.80 -10.84 -0.08
CA TRP A 257 17.16 -11.31 -0.28
C TRP A 257 17.81 -10.48 -1.38
N ILE A 258 18.89 -9.79 -1.02
CA ILE A 258 19.59 -8.90 -1.94
C ILE A 258 20.96 -9.51 -2.22
N GLU A 259 21.37 -9.43 -3.49
CA GLU A 259 22.65 -9.94 -3.99
C GLU A 259 23.29 -8.90 -4.89
N TRP A 260 24.57 -8.58 -4.66
CA TRP A 260 25.33 -7.67 -5.49
C TRP A 260 26.78 -8.10 -5.59
N ALA A 261 27.23 -8.47 -6.79
CA ALA A 261 28.57 -9.01 -7.02
C ALA A 261 29.70 -7.94 -7.03
N GLY A 262 29.37 -6.67 -6.79
CA GLY A 262 30.30 -5.55 -6.78
C GLY A 262 30.29 -4.73 -8.08
N ASP A 263 31.39 -4.04 -8.34
CA ASP A 263 31.45 -2.99 -9.36
C ASP A 263 31.11 -3.45 -10.77
N GLY A 264 30.26 -2.66 -11.43
CA GLY A 264 29.75 -2.94 -12.78
C GLY A 264 28.69 -4.03 -12.84
N ALA A 265 28.37 -4.72 -11.73
CA ALA A 265 27.30 -5.71 -11.68
C ALA A 265 25.97 -5.09 -11.25
N SER A 266 24.88 -5.69 -11.74
CA SER A 266 23.53 -5.42 -11.25
C SER A 266 23.31 -5.89 -9.82
N VAL A 267 22.44 -5.19 -9.09
CA VAL A 267 21.85 -5.67 -7.84
C VAL A 267 20.65 -6.55 -8.19
N PHE A 268 20.57 -7.72 -7.56
CA PHE A 268 19.40 -8.59 -7.66
C PHE A 268 18.62 -8.59 -6.36
N MET A 269 17.31 -8.47 -6.47
CA MET A 269 16.39 -8.51 -5.34
C MET A 269 15.45 -9.70 -5.51
N SER A 270 15.40 -10.58 -4.52
CA SER A 270 14.42 -11.66 -4.46
C SER A 270 13.48 -11.43 -3.29
N GLY A 271 12.19 -11.62 -3.52
CA GLY A 271 11.18 -11.47 -2.48
C GLY A 271 9.88 -12.16 -2.82
N PRO A 272 9.00 -12.37 -1.82
CA PRO A 272 7.68 -12.93 -2.07
C PRO A 272 6.79 -11.90 -2.78
N ALA A 273 5.76 -12.44 -3.41
CA ALA A 273 4.55 -11.76 -3.84
C ALA A 273 3.40 -12.75 -3.69
N GLU A 274 2.26 -12.29 -3.19
CA GLU A 274 1.15 -13.16 -2.80
C GLU A 274 -0.16 -12.63 -3.36
N ALA A 275 -0.96 -13.55 -3.93
CA ALA A 275 -2.35 -13.30 -4.23
C ALA A 275 -3.15 -13.16 -2.93
N VAL A 276 -4.05 -12.18 -2.88
CA VAL A 276 -4.91 -11.91 -1.72
C VAL A 276 -6.35 -12.31 -2.01
N PHE A 277 -6.94 -11.77 -3.08
CA PHE A 277 -8.29 -12.11 -3.52
C PHE A 277 -8.53 -11.65 -4.96
N ASP A 278 -9.50 -12.25 -5.63
CA ASP A 278 -10.01 -11.80 -6.92
C ASP A 278 -11.34 -11.06 -6.75
N GLY A 279 -11.62 -10.10 -7.63
CA GLY A 279 -12.82 -9.29 -7.54
C GLY A 279 -13.29 -8.71 -8.86
N VAL A 280 -14.51 -8.16 -8.82
CA VAL A 280 -15.14 -7.47 -9.95
C VAL A 280 -15.70 -6.14 -9.47
N VAL A 281 -15.23 -5.05 -10.08
CA VAL A 281 -15.70 -3.69 -9.82
C VAL A 281 -16.90 -3.38 -10.71
N VAL A 282 -17.96 -2.88 -10.09
CA VAL A 282 -19.16 -2.42 -10.78
C VAL A 282 -18.92 -1.07 -11.47
N PRO A 283 -19.52 -0.81 -12.65
CA PRO A 283 -19.26 0.42 -13.42
C PRO A 283 -19.50 1.73 -12.64
N GLY A 284 -20.48 1.74 -11.73
CA GLY A 284 -20.80 2.94 -10.95
C GLY A 284 -19.66 3.48 -10.08
N LEU A 285 -18.70 2.63 -9.67
CA LEU A 285 -17.55 3.07 -8.87
C LEU A 285 -16.52 3.85 -9.71
N LEU A 286 -16.36 3.49 -10.99
CA LEU A 286 -15.39 4.12 -11.89
C LEU A 286 -15.82 5.50 -12.38
N GLY A 287 -17.09 5.88 -12.16
CA GLY A 287 -17.67 7.12 -12.68
C GLY A 287 -18.02 7.03 -14.16
N GLU A 288 -18.77 8.02 -14.66
CA GLU A 288 -18.89 8.22 -16.10
C GLU A 288 -17.62 8.90 -16.63
N PRO A 289 -17.05 8.45 -17.75
CA PRO A 289 -15.87 9.09 -18.33
C PRO A 289 -16.19 10.57 -18.59
N ALA A 290 -15.33 11.47 -18.12
CA ALA A 290 -15.48 12.90 -18.36
C ALA A 290 -15.55 13.16 -19.88
N VAL A 291 -16.72 13.57 -20.37
CA VAL A 291 -16.90 13.98 -21.76
C VAL A 291 -16.09 15.26 -21.98
N VAL A 292 -14.95 15.13 -22.67
CA VAL A 292 -14.13 16.27 -23.09
C VAL A 292 -14.96 17.12 -24.07
N GLY A 293 -15.44 18.29 -23.61
CA GLY A 293 -16.02 19.28 -24.53
C GLY A 293 -17.21 20.13 -24.07
N GLN A 294 -17.62 20.14 -22.79
CA GLN A 294 -18.63 21.09 -22.31
C GLN A 294 -18.08 22.06 -21.25
N PRO A 295 -18.23 23.39 -21.43
CA PRO A 295 -17.93 24.34 -20.37
C PRO A 295 -18.90 24.14 -19.19
N PRO A 296 -18.48 24.45 -17.95
CA PRO A 296 -19.28 24.18 -16.76
C PRO A 296 -20.61 24.94 -16.84
N ALA A 297 -21.71 24.20 -16.82
CA ALA A 297 -23.04 24.78 -16.74
C ALA A 297 -23.21 25.51 -15.40
N ALA A 298 -23.56 26.79 -15.47
CA ALA A 298 -23.88 27.60 -14.30
C ALA A 298 -25.04 26.96 -13.53
N LYS A 299 -24.85 26.74 -12.22
CA LYS A 299 -25.91 26.25 -11.32
C LYS A 299 -27.00 27.33 -11.21
N SER A 300 -28.12 27.14 -11.89
CA SER A 300 -29.35 27.89 -11.60
C SER A 300 -30.10 27.22 -10.46
N VAL A 301 -30.28 27.97 -9.37
CA VAL A 301 -31.13 27.57 -8.25
C VAL A 301 -32.58 27.69 -8.70
N ALA A 302 -33.29 26.57 -8.85
CA ALA A 302 -34.74 26.55 -9.02
C ALA A 302 -35.38 26.13 -7.69
N SER A 303 -36.30 26.96 -7.21
CA SER A 303 -37.07 26.80 -5.99
C SER A 303 -37.97 25.56 -6.02
N ALA A 304 -37.93 24.74 -4.97
CA ALA A 304 -38.82 23.61 -4.80
C ALA A 304 -40.22 24.04 -4.32
N THR A 305 -41.26 23.54 -4.99
CA THR A 305 -42.66 23.63 -4.55
C THR A 305 -42.98 22.46 -3.62
N PRO A 306 -43.73 22.63 -2.52
CA PRO A 306 -44.00 21.55 -1.56
C PRO A 306 -45.09 20.61 -2.09
N LEU A 307 -44.86 19.30 -2.00
CA LEU A 307 -45.88 18.27 -2.20
C LEU A 307 -46.62 18.01 -0.88
N THR A 308 -47.94 18.19 -0.89
CA THR A 308 -48.85 17.82 0.18
C THR A 308 -49.07 16.31 0.26
N ARG A 309 -48.98 15.72 1.46
CA ARG A 309 -49.21 14.30 1.73
C ARG A 309 -50.61 14.11 2.35
N ALA A 310 -51.39 13.17 1.82
CA ALA A 310 -52.68 12.74 2.38
C ALA A 310 -52.45 11.67 3.49
N PRO A 311 -53.35 11.55 4.50
CA PRO A 311 -53.12 10.70 5.66
C PRO A 311 -53.54 9.25 5.38
N ALA A 312 -52.78 8.30 5.93
CA ALA A 312 -53.15 6.89 5.99
C ALA A 312 -53.68 6.55 7.39
N GLU A 313 -54.77 5.79 7.42
CA GLU A 313 -55.50 5.36 8.62
C GLU A 313 -54.73 4.35 9.46
N ALA A 314 -54.91 4.45 10.78
CA ALA A 314 -54.31 3.57 11.77
C ALA A 314 -55.17 2.32 12.01
N ALA A 315 -54.52 1.16 12.06
CA ALA A 315 -55.09 -0.06 12.63
C ALA A 315 -54.27 -0.47 13.86
N THR A 316 -54.95 -0.55 15.00
CA THR A 316 -54.45 -0.92 16.32
C THR A 316 -54.62 -2.41 16.57
N GLU A 317 -53.56 -3.12 16.97
CA GLU A 317 -53.67 -4.36 17.75
C GLU A 317 -52.62 -4.36 18.88
N GLY A 318 -53.10 -4.61 20.10
CA GLY A 318 -52.32 -4.64 21.36
C GLY A 318 -51.61 -5.98 21.58
N SER A 319 -50.35 -5.94 22.02
CA SER A 319 -49.90 -6.12 23.42
C SER A 319 -49.66 -7.58 23.84
N SER A 320 -48.40 -7.96 24.02
CA SER A 320 -47.79 -7.97 25.36
C SER A 320 -46.29 -8.30 25.24
N LEU A 321 -45.43 -7.36 25.63
CA LEU A 321 -44.00 -7.61 25.91
C LEU A 321 -43.58 -6.60 26.98
N ALA A 322 -42.71 -7.06 27.87
CA ALA A 322 -42.19 -6.41 29.08
C ALA A 322 -41.94 -4.90 28.94
N PRO A 323 -42.00 -4.11 30.04
CA PRO A 323 -41.82 -2.66 29.97
C PRO A 323 -40.57 -2.33 29.17
N ALA A 324 -40.77 -1.62 28.06
CA ALA A 324 -39.69 -1.21 27.18
C ALA A 324 -38.73 -0.35 28.01
N LEU A 325 -37.54 -0.90 28.29
CA LEU A 325 -36.45 -0.15 28.86
C LEU A 325 -36.20 1.07 27.94
N PRO A 326 -35.87 2.25 28.51
CA PRO A 326 -35.66 3.45 27.72
C PRO A 326 -34.71 3.16 26.55
N ALA A 327 -35.16 3.52 25.34
CA ALA A 327 -34.38 3.34 24.13
C ALA A 327 -33.17 4.27 24.21
N ILE A 328 -31.99 3.68 24.38
CA ILE A 328 -30.73 4.43 24.31
C ILE A 328 -30.40 4.56 22.83
N ASP A 329 -30.49 5.77 22.31
CA ASP A 329 -30.00 6.07 20.97
C ASP A 329 -28.48 6.32 21.03
N CYS A 330 -27.72 5.29 20.63
CA CYS A 330 -26.27 5.35 20.60
C CYS A 330 -25.74 6.32 19.54
N ALA A 331 -26.54 6.70 18.52
CA ALA A 331 -26.11 7.65 17.50
C ALA A 331 -26.00 9.07 18.08
N THR A 332 -26.87 9.42 19.02
CA THR A 332 -26.84 10.72 19.71
C THR A 332 -25.94 10.71 20.95
N ALA A 333 -25.78 9.58 21.63
CA ALA A 333 -24.94 9.49 22.84
C ALA A 333 -23.43 9.35 22.56
N CYS A 334 -23.02 8.75 21.43
CA CYS A 334 -21.62 8.45 21.11
C CYS A 334 -21.13 9.27 19.91
N GLY A 335 -20.48 10.42 20.15
CA GLY A 335 -20.03 11.34 19.09
C GLY A 335 -19.02 10.79 18.07
N ASN A 336 -18.35 9.66 18.35
CA ASN A 336 -17.35 9.04 17.45
C ASN A 336 -17.75 7.64 16.97
N GLY A 337 -19.04 7.28 17.06
CA GLY A 337 -19.49 5.91 16.83
C GLY A 337 -19.07 4.98 17.98
N CYS A 338 -19.89 3.96 18.24
CA CYS A 338 -19.69 3.04 19.37
C CYS A 338 -18.65 1.96 19.02
N LEU A 339 -17.40 2.36 18.76
CA LEU A 339 -16.31 1.44 18.40
C LEU A 339 -15.71 0.73 19.63
N ARG A 340 -15.93 1.28 20.83
CA ARG A 340 -15.43 0.76 22.11
C ARG A 340 -16.52 0.92 23.19
N PRO A 341 -17.27 -0.14 23.54
CA PRO A 341 -18.36 -0.05 24.52
C PRO A 341 -17.92 0.54 25.88
N GLU A 342 -16.70 0.24 26.31
CA GLU A 342 -16.07 0.77 27.53
C GLU A 342 -15.89 2.30 27.52
N ALA A 343 -15.75 2.89 26.32
CA ALA A 343 -15.61 4.34 26.12
C ALA A 343 -16.95 5.05 25.92
N CYS A 344 -18.09 4.34 26.00
CA CYS A 344 -19.41 4.95 25.89
C CYS A 344 -19.65 5.98 27.01
N SER A 345 -20.10 7.18 26.64
CA SER A 345 -20.40 8.28 27.56
C SER A 345 -21.58 7.95 28.50
N SER A 346 -22.50 7.08 28.08
CA SER A 346 -23.65 6.63 28.87
C SER A 346 -23.25 5.54 29.87
N ALA A 347 -23.27 5.87 31.15
CA ALA A 347 -23.04 4.91 32.24
C ALA A 347 -24.07 3.76 32.24
N GLU A 348 -25.32 4.07 31.90
CA GLU A 348 -26.40 3.08 31.79
C GLU A 348 -26.14 2.09 30.64
N ALA A 349 -25.69 2.58 29.47
CA ALA A 349 -25.34 1.72 28.34
C ALA A 349 -24.17 0.79 28.69
N ARG A 350 -23.14 1.31 29.36
CA ARG A 350 -21.99 0.51 29.83
C ARG A 350 -22.42 -0.59 30.80
N ALA A 351 -23.29 -0.28 31.76
CA ALA A 351 -23.80 -1.27 32.69
C ALA A 351 -24.58 -2.40 32.00
N ARG A 352 -25.37 -2.08 30.96
CA ARG A 352 -26.11 -3.07 30.18
C ARG A 352 -25.20 -4.00 29.37
N VAL A 353 -24.15 -3.45 28.74
CA VAL A 353 -23.16 -4.26 28.02
C VAL A 353 -22.39 -5.15 28.99
N ALA A 354 -21.95 -4.62 30.13
CA ALA A 354 -21.26 -5.40 31.15
C ALA A 354 -22.13 -6.55 31.69
N ALA A 355 -23.41 -6.31 31.96
CA ALA A 355 -24.34 -7.34 32.40
C ALA A 355 -24.57 -8.42 31.32
N LEU A 356 -24.64 -8.03 30.04
CA LEU A 356 -24.78 -8.96 28.93
C LEU A 356 -23.54 -9.87 28.80
N LEU A 357 -22.34 -9.31 28.91
CA LEU A 357 -21.08 -10.04 28.80
C LEU A 357 -20.81 -10.94 30.01
N ALA A 358 -21.16 -10.49 31.22
CA ALA A 358 -20.97 -11.27 32.43
C ALA A 358 -21.96 -12.44 32.56
N GLY A 359 -23.13 -12.33 31.92
CA GLY A 359 -24.22 -13.32 32.03
C GLY A 359 -24.27 -14.37 30.92
N ARG A 360 -23.28 -14.42 30.01
CA ARG A 360 -23.30 -15.31 28.83
C ARG A 360 -21.96 -15.96 28.56
N SER A 361 -21.98 -17.17 28.02
CA SER A 361 -20.77 -17.84 27.54
C SER A 361 -20.29 -17.22 26.21
N LEU A 362 -19.02 -17.47 25.87
CA LEU A 362 -18.46 -17.01 24.60
C LEU A 362 -19.26 -17.56 23.39
N ASP A 363 -19.67 -18.82 23.46
CA ASP A 363 -20.44 -19.47 22.39
C ASP A 363 -21.83 -18.83 22.23
N GLU A 364 -22.49 -18.46 23.32
CA GLU A 364 -23.77 -17.74 23.29
C GLU A 364 -23.65 -16.35 22.68
N LEU A 365 -22.52 -15.66 22.93
CA LEU A 365 -22.23 -14.35 22.35
C LEU A 365 -21.95 -14.44 20.84
N VAL A 366 -21.20 -15.46 20.41
CA VAL A 366 -20.92 -15.73 18.99
C VAL A 366 -22.21 -16.06 18.25
N ALA A 367 -23.06 -16.94 18.80
CA ALA A 367 -24.35 -17.27 18.21
C ALA A 367 -25.27 -16.05 18.06
N LEU A 368 -25.28 -15.15 19.06
CA LEU A 368 -26.04 -13.90 19.00
C LEU A 368 -25.55 -12.97 17.89
N ALA A 369 -24.23 -12.84 17.73
CA ALA A 369 -23.63 -12.01 16.69
C ALA A 369 -23.94 -12.54 15.28
N THR A 370 -23.84 -13.85 15.07
CA THR A 370 -24.15 -14.50 13.80
C THR A 370 -25.63 -14.36 13.44
N ALA A 371 -26.54 -14.61 14.39
CA ALA A 371 -27.97 -14.45 14.16
C ALA A 371 -28.39 -13.00 13.85
N THR A 372 -27.66 -12.02 14.41
CA THR A 372 -27.89 -10.60 14.13
C THR A 372 -27.37 -10.20 12.74
N ALA A 373 -26.22 -10.75 12.32
CA ALA A 373 -25.68 -10.55 10.98
C ALA A 373 -26.60 -11.15 9.91
N GLU A 374 -27.11 -12.37 10.13
CA GLU A 374 -28.06 -13.03 9.23
C GLU A 374 -29.37 -12.25 9.09
N ARG A 375 -29.92 -11.72 10.20
CA ARG A 375 -31.13 -10.87 10.14
C ARG A 375 -30.90 -9.57 9.36
N ARG A 376 -29.73 -8.93 9.51
CA ARG A 376 -29.38 -7.71 8.77
C ARG A 376 -29.22 -7.97 7.27
N SER A 377 -28.70 -9.14 6.90
CA SER A 377 -28.59 -9.57 5.51
C SER A 377 -29.93 -9.89 4.86
N LEU A 378 -30.93 -10.31 5.65
CA LEU A 378 -32.25 -10.70 5.15
C LEU A 378 -33.26 -9.54 5.09
N GLU A 379 -33.20 -8.57 6.00
CA GLU A 379 -34.23 -7.51 6.08
C GLU A 379 -33.94 -6.27 5.21
N GLY A 380 -32.73 -6.09 4.67
CA GLY A 380 -32.36 -4.86 3.95
C GLY A 380 -32.50 -3.58 4.81
N PRO A 381 -32.06 -2.41 4.33
CA PRO A 381 -32.25 -1.17 5.08
C PRO A 381 -33.74 -0.82 5.15
N ARG A 382 -34.25 -0.62 6.37
CA ARG A 382 -35.62 -0.12 6.57
C ARG A 382 -35.71 1.33 6.08
N PRO A 383 -36.82 1.72 5.43
CA PRO A 383 -36.95 3.02 4.78
C PRO A 383 -37.02 4.23 5.71
N ASP A 384 -36.91 4.07 7.04
CA ASP A 384 -37.05 5.16 8.01
C ASP A 384 -35.71 5.73 8.53
N ASP A 385 -34.56 5.19 8.13
CA ASP A 385 -33.23 5.74 8.53
C ASP A 385 -32.72 6.88 7.61
N ALA A 386 -33.61 7.48 6.83
CA ALA A 386 -33.34 8.70 6.06
C ALA A 386 -34.29 9.83 6.49
N ALA A 387 -34.00 10.45 7.62
CA ALA A 387 -34.51 11.77 8.01
C ALA A 387 -33.45 12.56 8.77
#